data_AF-A0AAD4LAJ7-F1
#
_entry.id   AF-A0AAD4LAJ7-F1
#
_cell.length_a   1.000
_cell.length_b   1.000
_cell.length_c   1.000
_cell.angle_alpha   90.00
_cell.angle_beta   90.00
_cell.angle_gamma   90.00
#
_symmetry.space_group_name_H-M   'P 1'
#
loop_
_entity.id
_entity.type
_entity.pdbx_description
1 polymer ?
#
loop_
_entity_poly.entity_id
_entity_poly.type
_entity_poly.pdbx_seq_one_letter_code
_entity_poly.pdbx_strand_id
1 'polypeptide(L)'
;MEELNVNTSKPDFCENLKLVAGDQLSIARLRAVLAARAGNEGGASSLRWALFIPGLFHCKIAATNGFLQTHFGHTNHDLKDPASLASHNTLLQRKPIILSSLPPFRTCRDLIFVSLYARVLHCLLKVSGAQSLELLSTGLTWSMLCGHAEAIVDTFTDARMVDNLRQERGTLRGDMVFENAVLFLRDGLILREFSDAIKSGDSGRVLLVLKLWALSFRGSGRSKYAYEVLHLLHNVTHVWPEPVVRIVLNNWLVNPTGKANSFVELDLMQEHLNYWIKNYYQAHGSGASWEWLATISPCIEVLRRLATEVNNTLGSKQGNRHASADLTKDIKILMDSLEQNDVYKVLGRTLGDDKSPAPDAIGEGYSALTWGAKSPLRQFNRLISTLQRCCTIPPLVGTALPTQPQETCRLSPSHTVDLLTLCIAPGFPQSEDDGLAHNDPAEDPDNDELELRLNEEMEQSLYDTQPVMSLQTADDIDLEMDTDLQEHVEALDEGDGTDNSDADADESDFFC
;
A
#
# COMPACT_ATOMS: atom_id res chain seq x y z
N MET A 1 13.32 -2.49 26.29
CA MET A 1 13.05 -1.07 26.61
C MET A 1 14.28 -0.39 27.20
N GLU A 2 14.98 -1.01 28.17
CA GLU A 2 16.32 -0.55 28.61
C GLU A 2 17.31 -0.44 27.44
N GLU A 3 17.35 -1.43 26.56
CA GLU A 3 18.22 -1.43 25.37
C GLU A 3 17.91 -0.31 24.36
N LEU A 4 16.68 0.23 24.38
CA LEU A 4 16.26 1.37 23.56
C LEU A 4 16.46 2.71 24.28
N ASN A 5 17.03 2.69 25.50
CA ASN A 5 17.17 3.83 26.40
C ASN A 5 15.85 4.58 26.68
N VAL A 6 14.72 3.87 26.50
CA VAL A 6 13.39 4.41 26.76
C VAL A 6 13.12 4.24 28.24
N ASN A 7 13.22 5.34 28.99
CA ASN A 7 12.96 5.34 30.42
C ASN A 7 11.47 5.16 30.71
N THR A 8 11.05 3.90 30.78
CA THR A 8 9.68 3.46 31.12
C THR A 8 9.34 3.60 32.60
N SER A 9 10.33 3.90 33.45
CA SER A 9 10.12 4.12 34.89
C SER A 9 9.57 5.51 35.21
N LYS A 10 9.56 6.42 34.24
CA LYS A 10 8.96 7.75 34.43
C LYS A 10 7.43 7.63 34.56
N PRO A 11 6.83 8.29 35.55
CA PRO A 11 5.38 8.20 35.78
C PRO A 11 4.55 8.77 34.61
N ASP A 12 5.08 9.75 33.89
CA ASP A 12 4.47 10.40 32.72
C ASP A 12 4.60 9.58 31.41
N PHE A 13 5.34 8.46 31.43
CA PHE A 13 5.61 7.70 30.21
C PHE A 13 4.32 7.19 29.55
N CYS A 14 3.35 6.77 30.37
CA CYS A 14 2.07 6.24 29.91
C CYS A 14 1.04 7.35 29.63
N GLU A 15 1.33 8.60 29.97
CA GLU A 15 0.47 9.75 29.67
C GLU A 15 0.54 10.15 28.20
N ASN A 16 1.60 9.73 27.50
CA ASN A 16 1.84 10.06 26.10
C ASN A 16 1.72 8.83 25.19
N LEU A 17 0.79 8.92 24.24
CA LEU A 17 0.69 7.97 23.12
C LEU A 17 1.92 8.08 22.22
N LYS A 18 2.41 6.95 21.72
CA LYS A 18 3.57 6.91 20.83
C LYS A 18 3.25 6.06 19.61
N LEU A 19 3.50 6.63 18.43
CA LEU A 19 3.35 5.92 17.17
C LEU A 19 4.48 4.90 17.04
N VAL A 20 4.11 3.67 16.68
CA VAL A 20 5.06 2.59 16.39
C VAL A 20 4.68 2.05 15.02
N ALA A 21 5.52 2.35 14.02
CA ALA A 21 5.37 1.90 12.66
C ALA A 21 6.45 0.87 12.31
N GLY A 22 6.11 -0.08 11.45
CA GLY A 22 7.05 -1.11 11.00
C GLY A 22 6.42 -2.11 10.04
N ASP A 23 7.21 -3.10 9.65
CA ASP A 23 6.74 -4.21 8.83
C ASP A 23 5.63 -5.01 9.53
N GLN A 24 4.88 -5.77 8.74
CA GLN A 24 3.72 -6.53 9.21
C GLN A 24 4.06 -7.51 10.36
N LEU A 25 5.21 -8.18 10.31
CA LEU A 25 5.58 -9.18 11.31
C LEU A 25 5.94 -8.50 12.64
N SER A 26 6.69 -7.41 12.58
CA SER A 26 7.05 -6.61 13.75
C SER A 26 5.81 -6.10 14.48
N ILE A 27 4.86 -5.53 13.75
CA ILE A 27 3.61 -5.02 14.32
C ILE A 27 2.73 -6.14 14.88
N ALA A 28 2.59 -7.26 14.16
CA ALA A 28 1.82 -8.40 14.63
C ALA A 28 2.36 -8.98 15.95
N ARG A 29 3.69 -9.07 16.09
CA ARG A 29 4.33 -9.52 17.33
C ARG A 29 4.08 -8.58 18.50
N LEU A 30 4.21 -7.27 18.28
CA LEU A 30 3.91 -6.28 19.33
C LEU A 30 2.44 -6.34 19.77
N ARG A 31 1.52 -6.55 18.82
CA ARG A 31 0.10 -6.73 19.11
C ARG A 31 -0.17 -8.02 19.89
N ALA A 32 0.49 -9.12 19.57
CA ALA A 32 0.39 -10.37 20.32
C ALA A 32 0.88 -10.21 21.77
N VAL A 33 1.99 -9.49 21.97
CA VAL A 33 2.48 -9.16 23.32
C VAL A 33 1.47 -8.29 24.08
N LEU A 34 0.88 -7.28 23.42
CA LEU A 34 -0.16 -6.46 24.03
C LEU A 34 -1.36 -7.32 24.45
N ALA A 35 -1.82 -8.23 23.59
CA ALA A 35 -2.95 -9.11 23.87
C ALA A 35 -2.66 -10.03 25.07
N ALA A 36 -1.50 -10.69 25.10
CA ALA A 36 -1.11 -11.56 26.21
C ALA A 36 -0.99 -10.81 27.57
N ARG A 37 -0.67 -9.51 27.52
CA ARG A 37 -0.56 -8.65 28.69
C ARG A 37 -1.87 -8.02 29.13
N ALA A 38 -2.90 -8.03 28.28
CA ALA A 38 -4.18 -7.41 28.58
C ALA A 38 -4.81 -8.07 29.82
N GLY A 39 -5.14 -7.26 30.83
CA GLY A 39 -5.69 -7.74 32.11
C GLY A 39 -4.65 -8.24 33.11
N ASN A 40 -3.40 -8.47 32.67
CA ASN A 40 -2.32 -8.96 33.53
C ASN A 40 -1.36 -7.84 33.95
N GLU A 41 -0.91 -7.02 33.00
CA GLU A 41 0.08 -5.98 33.22
C GLU A 41 -0.51 -4.57 33.04
N GLY A 42 -0.20 -3.67 33.97
CA GLY A 42 -0.53 -2.25 33.95
C GLY A 42 0.65 -1.37 33.54
N GLY A 43 0.44 -0.05 33.56
CA GLY A 43 1.49 0.94 33.25
C GLY A 43 2.18 0.71 31.89
N ALA A 44 3.50 0.92 31.85
CA ALA A 44 4.28 0.92 30.61
C ALA A 44 4.38 -0.47 29.96
N SER A 45 4.40 -1.53 30.77
CA SER A 45 4.56 -2.89 30.27
C SER A 45 3.31 -3.38 29.53
N SER A 46 2.13 -2.83 29.84
CA SER A 46 0.86 -3.12 29.14
C SER A 46 0.85 -2.78 27.64
N LEU A 47 1.80 -1.98 27.15
CA LEU A 47 1.85 -1.45 25.78
C LEU A 47 0.64 -0.63 25.33
N ARG A 48 -0.30 -0.28 26.22
CA ARG A 48 -1.51 0.50 25.89
C ARG A 48 -1.22 1.93 25.41
N TRP A 49 0.00 2.42 25.65
CA TRP A 49 0.49 3.70 25.15
C TRP A 49 0.91 3.65 23.68
N ALA A 50 1.11 2.46 23.09
CA ALA A 50 1.62 2.30 21.73
C ALA A 50 0.47 2.30 20.72
N LEU A 51 0.62 3.12 19.68
CA LEU A 51 -0.27 3.16 18.52
C LEU A 51 0.44 2.45 17.37
N PHE A 52 0.03 1.22 17.10
CA PHE A 52 0.61 0.42 16.02
C PHE A 52 0.04 0.81 14.66
N ILE A 53 0.92 1.17 13.73
CA ILE A 53 0.56 1.60 12.37
C ILE A 53 1.32 0.73 11.36
N PRO A 54 0.67 0.22 10.30
CA PRO A 54 1.38 -0.55 9.30
C PRO A 54 2.33 0.30 8.47
N GLY A 55 3.49 -0.27 8.14
CA GLY A 55 4.41 0.28 7.14
C GLY A 55 3.78 0.28 5.73
N LEU A 56 3.67 1.46 5.12
CA LEU A 56 3.02 1.63 3.82
C LEU A 56 3.89 1.09 2.68
N PHE A 57 5.21 1.20 2.77
CA PHE A 57 6.12 0.66 1.77
C PHE A 57 6.01 -0.87 1.71
N HIS A 58 5.92 -1.53 2.86
CA HIS A 58 5.68 -2.98 2.92
C HIS A 58 4.31 -3.38 2.39
N CYS A 59 3.26 -2.57 2.65
CA CYS A 59 1.96 -2.75 2.01
C CYS A 59 2.05 -2.62 0.48
N LYS A 60 2.81 -1.64 -0.02
CA LYS A 60 3.08 -1.43 -1.45
C LYS A 60 3.77 -2.64 -2.08
N ILE A 61 4.80 -3.19 -1.43
CA ILE A 61 5.49 -4.40 -1.87
C ILE A 61 4.52 -5.59 -1.93
N ALA A 62 3.72 -5.78 -0.89
CA ALA A 62 2.73 -6.85 -0.85
C ALA A 62 1.71 -6.70 -1.98
N ALA A 63 1.21 -5.49 -2.23
CA ALA A 63 0.25 -5.19 -3.28
C ALA A 63 0.84 -5.43 -4.68
N THR A 64 2.05 -4.94 -4.95
CA THR A 64 2.77 -5.18 -6.21
C THR A 64 2.98 -6.67 -6.46
N ASN A 65 3.33 -7.43 -5.42
CA ASN A 65 3.45 -8.89 -5.53
C ASN A 65 2.10 -9.55 -5.87
N GLY A 66 1.02 -9.12 -5.24
CA GLY A 66 -0.32 -9.68 -5.48
C GLY A 66 -0.84 -9.38 -6.86
N PHE A 67 -0.62 -8.13 -7.28
CA PHE A 67 -0.90 -7.70 -8.63
C PHE A 67 -0.13 -8.56 -9.64
N LEU A 68 1.18 -8.72 -9.44
CA LEU A 68 2.02 -9.49 -10.35
C LEU A 68 1.52 -10.93 -10.45
N GLN A 69 1.33 -11.64 -9.34
CA GLN A 69 0.84 -13.03 -9.36
C GLN A 69 -0.55 -13.18 -10.01
N THR A 70 -1.46 -12.24 -9.73
CA THR A 70 -2.83 -12.26 -10.25
C THR A 70 -2.86 -12.07 -11.78
N HIS A 71 -2.04 -11.14 -12.27
CA HIS A 71 -2.08 -10.67 -13.66
C HIS A 71 -0.91 -11.17 -14.51
N PHE A 72 -0.04 -12.04 -13.98
CA PHE A 72 1.11 -12.54 -14.73
C PHE A 72 0.72 -13.33 -15.96
N GLY A 73 -0.40 -14.06 -15.88
CA GLY A 73 -0.74 -15.12 -16.82
C GLY A 73 0.02 -16.41 -16.54
N HIS A 74 -0.31 -17.47 -17.26
CA HIS A 74 0.26 -18.79 -17.02
C HIS A 74 1.70 -18.89 -17.54
N THR A 75 2.61 -19.38 -16.71
CA THR A 75 4.01 -19.66 -17.07
C THR A 75 4.07 -20.84 -18.04
N ASN A 76 4.17 -20.56 -19.35
CA ASN A 76 4.66 -21.45 -20.41
C ASN A 76 4.67 -20.74 -21.79
N HIS A 77 5.16 -19.50 -21.85
CA HIS A 77 5.28 -18.70 -23.10
C HIS A 77 4.00 -18.59 -23.94
N ASP A 78 2.83 -18.87 -23.37
CA ASP A 78 1.60 -18.84 -24.13
C ASP A 78 1.11 -17.41 -24.22
N LEU A 79 1.54 -16.74 -25.30
CA LEU A 79 1.09 -15.40 -25.70
C LEU A 79 -0.40 -15.36 -26.08
N LYS A 80 -1.15 -16.45 -25.90
CA LYS A 80 -2.61 -16.51 -26.10
C LYS A 80 -3.40 -15.60 -25.18
N ASP A 81 -2.82 -15.17 -24.05
CA ASP A 81 -3.35 -14.03 -23.30
C ASP A 81 -2.51 -12.78 -23.60
N PRO A 82 -2.88 -12.01 -24.64
CA PRO A 82 -2.20 -10.76 -24.97
C PRO A 82 -2.35 -9.71 -23.88
N ALA A 83 -3.29 -9.87 -22.94
CA ALA A 83 -3.50 -8.98 -21.81
C ALA A 83 -2.70 -9.41 -20.55
N SER A 84 -1.84 -10.43 -20.61
CA SER A 84 -1.04 -10.85 -19.46
C SER A 84 0.27 -10.06 -19.30
N LEU A 85 0.78 -9.93 -18.07
CA LEU A 85 2.11 -9.33 -17.86
C LEU A 85 3.23 -10.18 -18.46
N ALA A 86 3.09 -11.51 -18.53
CA ALA A 86 4.05 -12.37 -19.20
C ALA A 86 4.17 -12.06 -20.71
N SER A 87 3.03 -11.82 -21.36
CA SER A 87 2.99 -11.37 -22.76
C SER A 87 3.67 -10.01 -22.91
N HIS A 88 3.29 -9.03 -22.10
CA HIS A 88 3.90 -7.69 -22.13
C HIS A 88 5.41 -7.74 -21.86
N ASN A 89 5.87 -8.52 -20.88
CA ASN A 89 7.29 -8.67 -20.56
C ASN A 89 8.08 -9.27 -21.73
N THR A 90 7.49 -10.22 -22.44
CA THR A 90 8.08 -10.86 -23.63
C THR A 90 8.13 -9.88 -24.80
N LEU A 91 7.07 -9.12 -25.06
CA LEU A 91 7.02 -8.10 -26.12
C LEU A 91 8.06 -7.00 -25.91
N LEU A 92 8.27 -6.60 -24.65
CA LEU A 92 9.29 -5.62 -24.27
C LEU A 92 10.71 -6.22 -24.23
N GLN A 93 10.89 -7.50 -24.57
CA GLN A 93 12.19 -8.20 -24.58
C GLN A 93 12.93 -8.12 -23.24
N ARG A 94 12.18 -8.08 -22.14
CA ARG A 94 12.73 -8.06 -20.78
C ARG A 94 13.10 -9.46 -20.34
N LYS A 95 13.95 -9.57 -19.31
CA LYS A 95 14.35 -10.86 -18.74
C LYS A 95 13.10 -11.65 -18.31
N PRO A 96 13.02 -12.96 -18.60
CA PRO A 96 11.91 -13.79 -18.14
C PRO A 96 11.75 -13.72 -16.62
N ILE A 97 10.51 -13.56 -16.16
CA ILE A 97 10.17 -13.53 -14.74
C ILE A 97 9.61 -14.89 -14.36
N ILE A 98 10.15 -15.45 -13.27
CA ILE A 98 9.69 -16.72 -12.69
C ILE A 98 9.01 -16.38 -11.36
N LEU A 99 7.73 -16.73 -11.20
CA LEU A 99 6.96 -16.36 -10.00
C LEU A 99 7.49 -16.98 -8.70
N SER A 100 8.22 -18.10 -8.77
CA SER A 100 8.89 -18.71 -7.61
C SER A 100 10.18 -17.98 -7.19
N SER A 101 10.71 -17.09 -8.04
CA SER A 101 11.92 -16.31 -7.80
C SER A 101 11.76 -14.92 -8.42
N LEU A 102 10.95 -14.09 -7.75
CA LEU A 102 10.59 -12.78 -8.25
C LEU A 102 11.81 -11.86 -8.42
N PRO A 103 11.83 -11.02 -9.48
CA PRO A 103 12.76 -9.90 -9.56
C PRO A 103 12.58 -8.92 -8.39
N PRO A 104 13.52 -7.96 -8.24
CA PRO A 104 13.39 -6.89 -7.27
C PRO A 104 12.10 -6.09 -7.43
N PHE A 105 11.67 -5.45 -6.34
CA PHE A 105 10.41 -4.71 -6.26
C PHE A 105 10.23 -3.70 -7.41
N ARG A 106 11.26 -2.87 -7.69
CA ARG A 106 11.18 -1.84 -8.75
C ARG A 106 10.94 -2.45 -10.13
N THR A 107 11.66 -3.51 -10.47
CA THR A 107 11.50 -4.20 -11.77
C THR A 107 10.07 -4.68 -11.99
N CYS A 108 9.45 -5.25 -10.94
CA CYS A 108 8.09 -5.75 -11.02
C CYS A 108 7.07 -4.62 -11.15
N ARG A 109 7.21 -3.56 -10.33
CA ARG A 109 6.33 -2.40 -10.36
C ARG A 109 6.42 -1.67 -11.69
N ASP A 110 7.61 -1.47 -12.24
CA ASP A 110 7.80 -0.73 -13.50
C ASP A 110 7.21 -1.48 -14.69
N LEU A 111 7.24 -2.83 -14.69
CA LEU A 111 6.50 -3.63 -15.67
C LEU A 111 4.97 -3.44 -15.56
N ILE A 112 4.44 -3.41 -14.33
CA ILE A 112 3.02 -3.17 -14.09
C ILE A 112 2.62 -1.78 -14.60
N PHE A 113 3.40 -0.75 -14.27
CA PHE A 113 3.09 0.62 -14.64
C PHE A 113 3.24 0.91 -16.13
N VAL A 114 4.28 0.40 -16.81
CA VAL A 114 4.36 0.58 -18.27
C VAL A 114 3.19 -0.10 -19.00
N SER A 115 2.77 -1.27 -18.51
CA SER A 115 1.57 -1.98 -19.00
C SER A 115 0.30 -1.16 -18.75
N LEU A 116 0.16 -0.57 -17.55
CA LEU A 116 -0.96 0.28 -17.18
C LEU A 116 -1.03 1.53 -18.08
N TYR A 117 0.09 2.21 -18.31
CA TYR A 117 0.11 3.42 -19.16
C TYR A 117 -0.31 3.12 -20.58
N ALA A 118 0.22 2.04 -21.18
CA ALA A 118 -0.20 1.59 -22.50
C ALA A 118 -1.70 1.29 -22.56
N ARG A 119 -2.26 0.64 -21.53
CA ARG A 119 -3.69 0.34 -21.44
C ARG A 119 -4.56 1.59 -21.33
N VAL A 120 -4.19 2.52 -20.45
CA VAL A 120 -4.95 3.78 -20.27
C VAL A 120 -4.95 4.57 -21.58
N LEU A 121 -3.80 4.72 -22.24
CA LEU A 121 -3.70 5.43 -23.51
C LEU A 121 -4.43 4.71 -24.66
N HIS A 122 -4.39 3.38 -24.68
CA HIS A 122 -5.16 2.59 -25.64
C HIS A 122 -6.67 2.75 -25.42
N CYS A 123 -7.13 2.66 -24.17
CA CYS A 123 -8.54 2.87 -23.81
C CYS A 123 -8.98 4.30 -24.13
N LEU A 124 -8.09 5.30 -23.97
CA LEU A 124 -8.34 6.68 -24.37
C LEU A 124 -8.65 6.79 -25.88
N LEU A 125 -7.91 6.08 -26.74
CA LEU A 125 -8.24 6.00 -28.17
C LEU A 125 -9.59 5.31 -28.41
N LYS A 126 -9.91 4.26 -27.64
CA LYS A 126 -11.21 3.57 -27.75
C LYS A 126 -12.40 4.46 -27.39
N VAL A 127 -12.33 5.20 -26.29
CA VAL A 127 -13.45 6.06 -25.84
C VAL A 127 -13.55 7.36 -26.64
N SER A 128 -12.42 7.89 -27.14
CA SER A 128 -12.43 9.11 -27.96
C SER A 128 -12.78 8.84 -29.43
N GLY A 129 -12.57 7.62 -29.91
CA GLY A 129 -12.69 7.27 -31.33
C GLY A 129 -11.58 7.86 -32.21
N ALA A 130 -10.54 8.45 -31.60
CA ALA A 130 -9.40 9.00 -32.33
C ALA A 130 -8.51 7.88 -32.90
N GLN A 131 -7.90 8.15 -34.07
CA GLN A 131 -7.02 7.19 -34.74
C GLN A 131 -5.61 7.15 -34.14
N SER A 132 -5.17 8.24 -33.49
CA SER A 132 -3.87 8.32 -32.83
C SER A 132 -3.90 9.36 -31.69
N LEU A 133 -2.91 9.28 -30.80
CA LEU A 133 -2.79 10.22 -29.68
C LEU A 133 -2.44 11.63 -30.15
N GLU A 134 -1.69 11.77 -31.25
CA GLU A 134 -1.33 13.06 -31.86
C GLU A 134 -2.55 13.76 -32.47
N LEU A 135 -3.45 13.00 -33.09
CA LEU A 135 -4.70 13.54 -33.60
C LEU A 135 -5.64 13.93 -32.45
N LEU A 136 -5.70 13.11 -31.40
CA LEU A 136 -6.50 13.41 -30.22
C LEU A 136 -6.02 14.68 -29.51
N SER A 137 -4.70 14.85 -29.36
CA SER A 137 -4.13 16.01 -28.64
C SER A 137 -4.41 17.33 -29.35
N THR A 138 -4.67 17.31 -30.66
CA THR A 138 -5.03 18.49 -31.45
C THR A 138 -6.46 18.93 -31.11
N GLY A 139 -6.61 19.79 -30.10
CA GLY A 139 -7.90 20.32 -29.64
C GLY A 139 -8.46 19.62 -28.39
N LEU A 140 -7.66 18.77 -27.73
CA LEU A 140 -8.04 18.18 -26.45
C LEU A 140 -8.11 19.26 -25.37
N THR A 141 -9.27 19.40 -24.75
CA THR A 141 -9.46 20.28 -23.58
C THR A 141 -9.42 19.45 -22.30
N TRP A 142 -9.14 20.10 -21.16
CA TRP A 142 -9.20 19.45 -19.85
C TRP A 142 -10.57 18.81 -19.58
N SER A 143 -11.66 19.51 -19.93
CA SER A 143 -13.02 18.97 -19.77
C SER A 143 -13.27 17.72 -20.60
N MET A 144 -12.75 17.66 -21.84
CA MET A 144 -12.85 16.47 -22.68
C MET A 144 -12.02 15.32 -22.09
N LEU A 145 -10.81 15.62 -21.59
CA LEU A 145 -9.96 14.63 -20.95
C LEU A 145 -10.63 14.03 -19.71
N CYS A 146 -11.27 14.84 -18.86
CA CYS A 146 -12.07 14.35 -17.73
C CYS A 146 -13.21 13.44 -18.20
N GLY A 147 -13.97 13.85 -19.21
CA GLY A 147 -15.06 13.03 -19.75
C GLY A 147 -14.56 11.70 -20.34
N HIS A 148 -13.39 11.69 -20.99
CA HIS A 148 -12.77 10.45 -21.45
C HIS A 148 -12.29 9.58 -20.29
N ALA A 149 -11.71 10.16 -19.24
CA ALA A 149 -11.27 9.43 -18.06
C ALA A 149 -12.46 8.75 -17.34
N GLU A 150 -13.57 9.47 -17.16
CA GLU A 150 -14.82 8.92 -16.63
C GLU A 150 -15.31 7.74 -17.50
N ALA A 151 -15.36 7.93 -18.82
CA ALA A 151 -15.77 6.87 -19.75
C ALA A 151 -14.85 5.63 -19.68
N ILE A 152 -13.53 5.81 -19.52
CA ILE A 152 -12.59 4.68 -19.35
C ILE A 152 -12.89 3.91 -18.08
N VAL A 153 -13.08 4.60 -16.95
CA VAL A 153 -13.39 3.96 -15.67
C VAL A 153 -14.71 3.21 -15.75
N ASP A 154 -15.77 3.87 -16.22
CA ASP A 154 -17.11 3.29 -16.31
C ASP A 154 -17.17 2.07 -17.24
N THR A 155 -16.41 2.09 -18.33
CA THR A 155 -16.46 1.03 -19.35
C THR A 155 -15.50 -0.12 -19.06
N PHE A 156 -14.29 0.17 -18.58
CA PHE A 156 -13.18 -0.79 -18.58
C PHE A 156 -12.65 -1.14 -17.18
N THR A 157 -13.37 -0.80 -16.10
CA THR A 157 -12.96 -1.16 -14.73
C THR A 157 -14.06 -1.81 -13.88
N ASP A 158 -15.27 -2.02 -14.44
CA ASP A 158 -16.41 -2.58 -13.69
C ASP A 158 -16.29 -4.09 -13.47
N ALA A 159 -16.21 -4.51 -12.21
CA ALA A 159 -16.17 -5.91 -11.80
C ALA A 159 -17.48 -6.66 -12.14
N ARG A 160 -18.62 -5.98 -12.16
CA ARG A 160 -19.92 -6.60 -12.48
C ARG A 160 -19.97 -7.05 -13.93
N MET A 161 -19.31 -6.30 -14.81
CA MET A 161 -19.16 -6.69 -16.20
C MET A 161 -18.40 -8.02 -16.30
N VAL A 162 -17.31 -8.17 -15.54
CA VAL A 162 -16.54 -9.42 -15.48
C VAL A 162 -17.40 -10.59 -15.02
N ASP A 163 -18.22 -10.41 -13.97
CA ASP A 163 -19.13 -11.46 -13.51
C ASP A 163 -20.16 -11.87 -14.58
N ASN A 164 -20.72 -10.90 -15.31
CA ASN A 164 -21.64 -11.18 -16.40
C ASN A 164 -20.96 -11.97 -17.54
N LEU A 165 -19.75 -11.58 -17.94
CA LEU A 165 -18.96 -12.29 -18.95
C LEU A 165 -18.65 -13.74 -18.51
N ARG A 166 -18.32 -13.93 -17.22
CA ARG A 166 -18.08 -15.25 -16.63
C ARG A 166 -19.33 -16.14 -16.65
N GLN A 167 -20.52 -15.59 -16.47
CA GLN A 167 -21.79 -16.32 -16.59
C GLN A 167 -22.13 -16.70 -18.03
N GLU A 168 -21.71 -15.89 -19.00
CA GLU A 168 -21.92 -16.12 -20.44
C GLU A 168 -20.80 -16.97 -21.09
N ARG A 169 -19.95 -17.64 -20.30
CA ARG A 169 -18.90 -18.54 -20.81
C ARG A 169 -19.45 -19.62 -21.74
N GLY A 170 -18.71 -19.89 -22.82
CA GLY A 170 -19.13 -20.81 -23.87
C GLY A 170 -20.09 -20.19 -24.90
N THR A 171 -20.44 -18.91 -24.74
CA THR A 171 -21.13 -18.11 -25.75
C THR A 171 -20.20 -17.08 -26.38
N LEU A 172 -20.63 -16.40 -27.44
CA LEU A 172 -19.90 -15.29 -28.06
C LEU A 172 -19.74 -14.06 -27.15
N ARG A 173 -20.38 -14.06 -25.99
CA ARG A 173 -20.33 -12.94 -25.04
C ARG A 173 -19.40 -13.17 -23.86
N GLY A 174 -19.00 -14.41 -23.54
CA GLY A 174 -17.99 -14.67 -22.52
C GLY A 174 -16.58 -14.52 -23.10
N ASP A 175 -15.75 -13.63 -22.55
CA ASP A 175 -14.42 -13.33 -23.10
C ASP A 175 -13.35 -13.21 -22.01
N MET A 176 -12.57 -14.27 -21.83
CA MET A 176 -11.55 -14.37 -20.79
C MET A 176 -10.40 -13.37 -20.97
N VAL A 177 -10.09 -12.93 -22.19
CA VAL A 177 -9.04 -11.95 -22.44
C VAL A 177 -9.54 -10.55 -22.05
N PHE A 178 -10.78 -10.22 -22.40
CA PHE A 178 -11.41 -8.97 -22.00
C PHE A 178 -11.63 -8.92 -20.47
N GLU A 179 -12.08 -10.02 -19.86
CA GLU A 179 -12.17 -10.18 -18.40
C GLU A 179 -10.85 -9.81 -17.71
N ASN A 180 -9.73 -10.41 -18.15
CA ASN A 180 -8.41 -10.13 -17.60
C ASN A 180 -8.01 -8.67 -17.79
N ALA A 181 -8.32 -8.08 -18.94
CA ALA A 181 -7.96 -6.69 -19.24
C ALA A 181 -8.70 -5.68 -18.35
N VAL A 182 -9.99 -5.91 -18.08
CA VAL A 182 -10.80 -5.07 -17.18
C VAL A 182 -10.29 -5.15 -15.74
N LEU A 183 -10.04 -6.36 -15.23
CA LEU A 183 -9.50 -6.54 -13.88
C LEU A 183 -8.11 -5.91 -13.75
N PHE A 184 -7.24 -6.10 -14.75
CA PHE A 184 -5.93 -5.47 -14.78
C PHE A 184 -6.02 -3.95 -14.66
N LEU A 185 -6.87 -3.32 -15.48
CA LEU A 185 -6.98 -1.87 -15.52
C LEU A 185 -7.49 -1.33 -14.18
N ARG A 186 -8.54 -1.93 -13.62
CA ARG A 186 -9.08 -1.60 -12.29
C ARG A 186 -7.99 -1.68 -11.22
N ASP A 187 -7.35 -2.84 -11.10
CA ASP A 187 -6.37 -3.09 -10.04
C ASP A 187 -5.12 -2.21 -10.21
N GLY A 188 -4.75 -1.92 -11.46
CA GLY A 188 -3.56 -1.13 -11.79
C GLY A 188 -3.77 0.34 -11.45
N LEU A 189 -4.97 0.86 -11.72
CA LEU A 189 -5.36 2.21 -11.31
C LEU A 189 -5.38 2.35 -9.78
N ILE A 190 -5.84 1.34 -9.04
CA ILE A 190 -5.79 1.34 -7.56
C ILE A 190 -4.34 1.37 -7.06
N LEU A 191 -3.44 0.58 -7.67
CA LEU A 191 -2.01 0.60 -7.31
C LEU A 191 -1.34 1.94 -7.64
N ARG A 192 -1.71 2.55 -8.78
CA ARG A 192 -1.22 3.86 -9.18
C ARG A 192 -1.72 4.97 -8.24
N GLU A 193 -3.00 4.94 -7.88
CA GLU A 193 -3.62 5.85 -6.92
C GLU A 193 -2.89 5.84 -5.58
N PHE A 194 -2.48 4.67 -5.07
CA PHE A 194 -1.68 4.56 -3.86
C PHE A 194 -0.35 5.32 -3.97
N SER A 195 0.34 5.18 -5.10
CA SER A 195 1.63 5.85 -5.34
C SER A 195 1.45 7.36 -5.49
N ASP A 196 0.41 7.82 -6.18
CA ASP A 196 0.12 9.25 -6.35
C ASP A 196 -0.34 9.89 -5.01
N ALA A 197 -1.12 9.17 -4.19
CA ALA A 197 -1.52 9.58 -2.86
C ALA A 197 -0.32 9.75 -1.92
N ILE A 198 0.64 8.81 -1.95
CA ILE A 198 1.90 8.94 -1.21
C ILE A 198 2.63 10.19 -1.64
N LYS A 199 2.91 10.35 -2.95
CA LYS A 199 3.69 11.47 -3.47
C LYS A 199 3.09 12.82 -3.07
N SER A 200 1.77 12.95 -3.18
CA SER A 200 1.04 14.16 -2.80
C SER A 200 0.92 14.39 -1.29
N GLY A 201 1.34 13.44 -0.45
CA GLY A 201 1.26 13.53 1.00
C GLY A 201 -0.15 13.29 1.57
N ASP A 202 -1.06 12.69 0.79
CA ASP A 202 -2.45 12.50 1.17
C ASP A 202 -2.70 11.11 1.80
N SER A 203 -2.48 11.03 3.12
CA SER A 203 -2.75 9.81 3.89
C SER A 203 -4.23 9.42 3.93
N GLY A 204 -5.15 10.36 3.66
CA GLY A 204 -6.58 10.07 3.58
C GLY A 204 -6.91 9.23 2.34
N ARG A 205 -6.36 9.59 1.18
CA ARG A 205 -6.45 8.79 -0.06
C ARG A 205 -5.77 7.44 0.08
N VAL A 206 -4.60 7.39 0.74
CA VAL A 206 -3.94 6.13 1.10
C VAL A 206 -4.88 5.21 1.89
N LEU A 207 -5.57 5.73 2.90
CA LEU A 207 -6.53 4.96 3.70
C LEU A 207 -7.70 4.42 2.86
N LEU A 208 -8.18 5.17 1.87
CA LEU A 208 -9.22 4.70 0.94
C LEU A 208 -8.74 3.51 0.10
N VAL A 209 -7.52 3.58 -0.42
CA VAL A 209 -6.93 2.45 -1.15
C VAL A 209 -6.76 1.24 -0.25
N LEU A 210 -6.29 1.43 0.99
CA LEU A 210 -6.13 0.34 1.94
C LEU A 210 -7.44 -0.41 2.23
N LYS A 211 -8.60 0.27 2.22
CA LYS A 211 -9.91 -0.42 2.34
C LYS A 211 -10.12 -1.45 1.23
N LEU A 212 -9.78 -1.10 0.00
CA LEU A 212 -9.85 -2.02 -1.14
C LEU A 212 -8.78 -3.11 -1.05
N TRP A 213 -7.57 -2.75 -0.62
CA TRP A 213 -6.48 -3.71 -0.43
C TRP A 213 -6.71 -4.69 0.70
N ALA A 214 -7.47 -4.36 1.75
CA ALA A 214 -7.86 -5.35 2.76
C ALA A 214 -8.55 -6.56 2.12
N LEU A 215 -9.42 -6.29 1.13
CA LEU A 215 -10.10 -7.32 0.34
C LEU A 215 -9.13 -7.99 -0.63
N SER A 216 -8.43 -7.21 -1.48
CA SER A 216 -7.50 -7.74 -2.49
C SER A 216 -6.37 -8.58 -1.88
N PHE A 217 -5.84 -8.18 -0.72
CA PHE A 217 -4.86 -8.96 0.03
C PHE A 217 -5.43 -10.31 0.43
N ARG A 218 -6.68 -10.39 0.91
CA ARG A 218 -7.29 -11.68 1.22
C ARG A 218 -7.44 -12.54 -0.03
N GLY A 219 -8.01 -11.99 -1.11
CA GLY A 219 -8.29 -12.77 -2.32
C GLY A 219 -7.03 -13.20 -3.07
N SER A 220 -5.94 -12.44 -2.96
CA SER A 220 -4.64 -12.81 -3.54
C SER A 220 -3.76 -13.67 -2.62
N GLY A 221 -4.24 -14.06 -1.43
CA GLY A 221 -3.49 -14.92 -0.48
C GLY A 221 -2.56 -14.19 0.50
N ARG A 222 -2.54 -12.86 0.52
CA ARG A 222 -1.81 -12.02 1.49
C ARG A 222 -2.58 -11.81 2.78
N SER A 223 -3.03 -12.91 3.39
CA SER A 223 -3.91 -12.88 4.57
C SER A 223 -3.34 -12.08 5.74
N LYS A 224 -2.01 -12.10 5.94
CA LYS A 224 -1.33 -11.31 6.98
C LYS A 224 -1.51 -9.80 6.80
N TYR A 225 -1.36 -9.31 5.56
CA TYR A 225 -1.58 -7.89 5.25
C TYR A 225 -3.06 -7.53 5.27
N ALA A 226 -3.95 -8.42 4.86
CA ALA A 226 -5.40 -8.22 5.01
C ALA A 226 -5.77 -8.01 6.48
N TYR A 227 -5.25 -8.87 7.38
CA TYR A 227 -5.49 -8.78 8.82
C TYR A 227 -4.89 -7.51 9.44
N GLU A 228 -3.71 -7.12 9.00
CA GLU A 228 -3.06 -5.88 9.46
C GLU A 228 -3.89 -4.64 9.09
N VAL A 229 -4.40 -4.59 7.86
CA VAL A 229 -5.28 -3.50 7.43
C VAL A 229 -6.62 -3.53 8.18
N LEU A 230 -7.18 -4.71 8.49
CA LEU A 230 -8.40 -4.81 9.32
C LEU A 230 -8.21 -4.19 10.71
N HIS A 231 -7.06 -4.43 11.37
CA HIS A 231 -6.75 -3.78 12.64
C HIS A 231 -6.68 -2.27 12.51
N LEU A 232 -6.01 -1.75 11.49
CA LEU A 232 -5.96 -0.32 11.21
C LEU A 232 -7.37 0.26 11.01
N LEU A 233 -8.18 -0.35 10.14
CA LEU A 233 -9.52 0.13 9.82
C LEU A 233 -10.43 0.10 11.05
N HIS A 234 -10.38 -0.97 11.84
CA HIS A 234 -11.11 -1.05 13.10
C HIS A 234 -10.70 0.08 14.04
N ASN A 235 -9.40 0.30 14.20
CA ASN A 235 -8.88 1.31 15.09
C ASN A 235 -9.29 2.73 14.67
N VAL A 236 -9.10 3.07 13.40
CA VAL A 236 -9.48 4.38 12.85
C VAL A 236 -10.98 4.63 12.94
N THR A 237 -11.81 3.59 12.73
CA THR A 237 -13.27 3.75 12.65
C THR A 237 -13.96 3.69 14.01
N HIS A 238 -13.41 2.92 14.97
CA HIS A 238 -14.13 2.57 16.20
C HIS A 238 -13.36 2.79 17.50
N VAL A 239 -12.02 2.87 17.47
CA VAL A 239 -11.22 2.87 18.71
C VAL A 239 -10.57 4.22 18.97
N TRP A 240 -9.94 4.80 17.95
CA TRP A 240 -9.17 6.02 18.09
C TRP A 240 -10.06 7.25 18.04
N PRO A 241 -9.94 8.17 19.02
CA PRO A 241 -10.56 9.48 18.91
C PRO A 241 -10.07 10.24 17.69
N GLU A 242 -10.91 11.11 17.13
CA GLU A 242 -10.59 11.91 15.94
C GLU A 242 -9.23 12.66 16.02
N PRO A 243 -8.82 13.26 17.16
CA PRO A 243 -7.48 13.84 17.27
C PRO A 243 -6.34 12.84 17.10
N VAL A 244 -6.52 11.59 17.57
CA VAL A 244 -5.51 10.52 17.43
C VAL A 244 -5.43 10.06 15.98
N VAL A 245 -6.58 9.88 15.31
CA VAL A 245 -6.62 9.54 13.88
C VAL A 245 -5.85 10.60 13.07
N ARG A 246 -6.08 11.88 13.34
CA ARG A 246 -5.36 12.97 12.67
C ARG A 246 -3.86 12.93 12.91
N ILE A 247 -3.42 12.63 14.13
CA ILE A 247 -1.99 12.48 14.45
C ILE A 247 -1.40 11.32 13.63
N VAL A 248 -2.08 10.17 13.59
CA VAL A 248 -1.64 9.01 12.80
C VAL A 248 -1.52 9.38 11.32
N LEU A 249 -2.56 9.94 10.71
CA LEU A 249 -2.58 10.29 9.29
C LEU A 249 -1.54 11.37 8.94
N ASN A 250 -1.27 12.33 9.82
CA ASN A 250 -0.27 13.37 9.58
C ASN A 250 1.18 12.90 9.73
N ASN A 251 1.42 11.71 10.30
CA ASN A 251 2.77 11.20 10.59
C ASN A 251 3.07 9.89 9.83
N TRP A 252 2.25 9.53 8.85
CA TRP A 252 2.42 8.29 8.09
C TRP A 252 3.37 8.44 6.89
N LEU A 253 3.47 9.67 6.39
CA LEU A 253 4.29 10.07 5.26
C LEU A 253 5.25 11.17 5.71
N VAL A 254 6.43 11.21 5.10
CA VAL A 254 7.46 12.22 5.36
C VAL A 254 7.86 12.86 4.04
N ASN A 255 8.17 14.16 4.06
CA ASN A 255 8.72 14.87 2.91
C ASN A 255 10.16 15.30 3.20
N PRO A 256 11.16 14.49 2.82
CA PRO A 256 12.56 14.76 3.14
C PRO A 256 13.12 16.02 2.49
N THR A 257 12.48 16.52 1.42
CA THR A 257 13.01 17.61 0.60
C THR A 257 12.20 18.90 0.68
N GLY A 258 11.00 18.84 1.26
CA GLY A 258 10.07 19.97 1.34
C GLY A 258 9.42 20.34 0.00
N LYS A 259 9.70 19.60 -1.08
CA LYS A 259 9.16 19.87 -2.43
C LYS A 259 7.76 19.28 -2.60
N ALA A 260 6.95 19.88 -3.46
CA ALA A 260 5.66 19.31 -3.84
C ALA A 260 5.85 17.91 -4.47
N ASN A 261 4.87 17.02 -4.27
CA ASN A 261 4.87 15.65 -4.79
C ASN A 261 6.13 14.80 -4.44
N SER A 262 6.79 15.13 -3.33
CA SER A 262 8.05 14.48 -2.89
C SER A 262 7.92 13.80 -1.52
N PHE A 263 6.70 13.48 -1.12
CA PHE A 263 6.47 12.66 0.08
C PHE A 263 6.80 11.20 -0.20
N VAL A 264 7.30 10.53 0.83
CA VAL A 264 7.65 9.10 0.85
C VAL A 264 7.05 8.44 2.07
N GLU A 265 6.92 7.12 2.04
CA GLU A 265 6.47 6.35 3.19
C GLU A 265 7.48 6.41 4.34
N LEU A 266 6.98 6.51 5.57
CA LEU A 266 7.84 6.56 6.76
C LEU A 266 8.74 5.32 6.87
N ASP A 267 8.20 4.13 6.58
CA ASP A 267 8.97 2.89 6.63
C ASP A 267 9.96 2.74 5.47
N LEU A 268 9.71 3.38 4.31
CA LEU A 268 10.71 3.48 3.24
C LEU A 268 11.92 4.32 3.68
N MET A 269 11.68 5.45 4.35
CA MET A 269 12.77 6.26 4.92
C MET A 269 13.59 5.44 5.94
N GLN A 270 12.93 4.60 6.74
CA GLN A 270 13.64 3.71 7.67
C GLN A 270 14.44 2.63 6.95
N GLU A 271 13.91 2.01 5.88
CA GLU A 271 14.67 1.04 5.07
C GLU A 271 15.88 1.68 4.41
N HIS A 272 15.75 2.92 3.95
CA HIS A 272 16.88 3.70 3.44
C HIS A 272 17.98 3.85 4.50
N LEU A 273 17.64 4.24 5.72
CA LEU A 273 18.61 4.33 6.82
C LEU A 273 19.24 2.97 7.14
N ASN A 274 18.44 1.91 7.20
CA ASN A 274 18.91 0.54 7.45
C ASN A 274 19.95 0.09 6.41
N TYR A 275 19.75 0.44 5.14
CA TYR A 275 20.69 0.14 4.07
C TYR A 275 22.04 0.84 4.26
N TRP A 276 22.06 2.12 4.64
CA TRP A 276 23.31 2.83 4.90
C TRP A 276 24.08 2.22 6.06
N ILE A 277 23.39 1.83 7.13
CA ILE A 277 23.98 1.11 8.26
C ILE A 277 24.66 -0.17 7.77
N LYS A 278 23.94 -0.99 7.00
CA LYS A 278 24.40 -2.33 6.60
C LYS A 278 25.51 -2.29 5.55
N ASN A 279 25.48 -1.34 4.62
CA ASN A 279 26.38 -1.37 3.45
C ASN A 279 27.56 -0.41 3.53
N TYR A 280 27.44 0.69 4.29
CA TYR A 280 28.48 1.72 4.35
C TYR A 280 29.07 1.88 5.76
N TYR A 281 28.23 1.76 6.78
CA TYR A 281 28.61 2.04 8.17
C TYR A 281 28.67 0.79 9.05
N GLN A 282 28.72 -0.40 8.44
CA GLN A 282 28.81 -1.65 9.16
C GLN A 282 30.15 -1.74 9.90
N ALA A 283 30.10 -1.82 11.22
CA ALA A 283 31.29 -2.12 12.00
C ALA A 283 31.68 -3.59 11.83
N HIS A 284 33.00 -3.83 11.83
CA HIS A 284 33.59 -5.15 11.61
C HIS A 284 34.24 -5.67 12.89
N GLY A 285 34.28 -7.00 13.04
CA GLY A 285 34.93 -7.67 14.17
C GLY A 285 34.34 -7.28 15.52
N SER A 286 35.20 -7.05 16.53
CA SER A 286 34.78 -6.69 17.89
C SER A 286 34.09 -5.32 18.00
N GLY A 287 34.11 -4.50 16.95
CA GLY A 287 33.41 -3.22 16.89
C GLY A 287 31.94 -3.32 16.47
N ALA A 288 31.49 -4.50 16.01
CA ALA A 288 30.08 -4.76 15.66
C ALA A 288 29.23 -4.86 16.93
N SER A 289 28.98 -3.72 17.57
CA SER A 289 28.29 -3.63 18.85
C SER A 289 27.05 -2.72 18.79
N TRP A 290 26.18 -2.84 19.78
CA TRP A 290 25.00 -1.98 19.92
C TRP A 290 25.39 -0.52 20.16
N GLU A 291 26.48 -0.28 20.87
CA GLU A 291 27.03 1.05 21.12
C GLU A 291 27.47 1.72 19.83
N TRP A 292 28.10 0.97 18.91
CA TRP A 292 28.43 1.49 17.58
C TRP A 292 27.17 1.87 16.82
N LEU A 293 26.18 0.98 16.75
CA LEU A 293 24.91 1.25 16.07
C LEU A 293 24.19 2.48 16.65
N ALA A 294 24.14 2.61 17.98
CA ALA A 294 23.55 3.75 18.66
C ALA A 294 24.29 5.06 18.36
N THR A 295 25.61 4.99 18.16
CA THR A 295 26.44 6.16 17.81
C THR A 295 26.27 6.57 16.35
N ILE A 296 26.34 5.59 15.44
CA ILE A 296 26.42 5.87 14.00
C ILE A 296 25.05 6.17 13.38
N SER A 297 23.98 5.49 13.84
CA SER A 297 22.66 5.59 13.21
C SER A 297 22.09 7.02 13.19
N PRO A 298 22.16 7.79 14.30
CA PRO A 298 21.70 9.19 14.30
C PRO A 298 22.56 10.11 13.42
N CYS A 299 23.79 9.71 13.10
CA CYS A 299 24.74 10.51 12.33
C CYS A 299 24.60 10.32 10.82
N ILE A 300 23.87 9.30 10.35
CA ILE A 300 23.82 8.90 8.93
C ILE A 300 23.50 10.08 8.01
N GLU A 301 22.47 10.85 8.33
CA GLU A 301 22.05 11.94 7.43
C GLU A 301 23.10 13.05 7.33
N VAL A 302 23.73 13.41 8.46
CA VAL A 302 24.83 14.39 8.48
C VAL A 302 26.03 13.87 7.71
N LEU A 303 26.40 12.59 7.90
CA LEU A 303 27.53 11.96 7.21
C LEU A 303 27.29 11.87 5.69
N ARG A 304 26.05 11.61 5.27
CA ARG A 304 25.66 11.60 3.86
C ARG A 304 25.78 13.00 3.24
N ARG A 305 25.23 14.02 3.89
CA ARG A 305 25.33 15.41 3.42
C ARG A 305 26.79 15.85 3.31
N LEU A 306 27.61 15.52 4.30
CA LEU A 306 29.04 15.78 4.28
C LEU A 306 29.74 15.07 3.12
N ALA A 307 29.42 13.79 2.86
CA ALA A 307 29.98 13.07 1.73
C ALA A 307 29.59 13.70 0.38
N THR A 308 28.34 14.15 0.23
CA THR A 308 27.88 14.89 -0.95
C THR A 308 28.60 16.23 -1.12
N GLU A 309 28.76 17.01 -0.05
CA GLU A 309 29.48 18.29 -0.09
C GLU A 309 30.95 18.12 -0.45
N VAL A 310 31.62 17.10 0.11
CA VAL A 310 33.00 16.75 -0.23
C VAL A 310 33.11 16.37 -1.71
N ASN A 311 32.20 15.53 -2.23
CA ASN A 311 32.18 15.14 -3.64
C ASN A 311 31.97 16.36 -4.57
N ASN A 312 31.02 17.23 -4.24
CA ASN A 312 30.75 18.46 -4.99
C ASN A 312 31.98 19.40 -4.99
N THR A 313 32.64 19.54 -3.86
CA THR A 313 33.81 20.43 -3.69
C THR A 313 35.04 19.89 -4.43
N LEU A 314 35.26 18.58 -4.38
CA LEU A 314 36.42 17.93 -4.99
C LEU A 314 36.20 17.57 -6.47
N GLY A 315 35.07 17.95 -7.06
CA GLY A 315 34.80 17.83 -8.50
C GLY A 315 34.43 16.43 -8.97
N SER A 316 34.16 15.48 -8.07
CA SER A 316 33.56 14.20 -8.47
C SER A 316 32.06 14.40 -8.70
N LYS A 317 31.70 14.83 -9.92
CA LYS A 317 30.31 14.78 -10.38
C LYS A 317 29.91 13.32 -10.63
N GLN A 318 29.76 12.52 -9.58
CA GLN A 318 28.94 11.32 -9.66
C GLN A 318 27.48 11.79 -9.67
N GLY A 319 26.98 12.07 -10.87
CA GLY A 319 25.56 12.31 -11.06
C GLY A 319 24.80 11.02 -10.71
N ASN A 320 24.22 10.96 -9.52
CA ASN A 320 23.24 9.92 -9.15
C ASN A 320 21.85 10.21 -9.74
N ARG A 321 21.74 11.19 -10.66
CA ARG A 321 20.52 11.46 -11.40
C ARG A 321 20.37 10.41 -12.48
N HIS A 322 19.67 9.32 -12.15
CA HIS A 322 19.10 8.45 -13.17
C HIS A 322 18.09 9.29 -13.93
N ALA A 323 18.40 9.66 -15.18
CA ALA A 323 17.40 10.25 -16.06
C ALA A 323 16.19 9.30 -16.11
N SER A 324 14.98 9.85 -16.03
CA SER A 324 13.76 9.06 -16.16
C SER A 324 13.82 8.29 -17.48
N ALA A 325 13.54 6.99 -17.42
CA ALA A 325 13.61 6.15 -18.60
C ALA A 325 12.55 6.60 -19.61
N ASP A 326 12.93 6.82 -20.87
CA ASP A 326 11.98 7.11 -21.92
C ASP A 326 11.15 5.85 -22.24
N LEU A 327 9.89 5.85 -21.79
CA LEU A 327 8.96 4.74 -21.98
C LEU A 327 8.18 4.82 -23.30
N THR A 328 8.40 5.84 -24.14
CA THR A 328 7.59 6.10 -25.35
C THR A 328 7.52 4.88 -26.26
N LYS A 329 8.67 4.23 -26.50
CA LYS A 329 8.75 3.04 -27.36
C LYS A 329 8.05 1.84 -26.72
N ASP A 330 8.27 1.60 -25.43
CA ASP A 330 7.65 0.48 -24.70
C ASP A 330 6.12 0.62 -24.71
N ILE A 331 5.62 1.82 -24.39
CA ILE A 331 4.19 2.13 -24.40
C ILE A 331 3.59 1.88 -25.79
N LYS A 332 4.24 2.36 -26.85
CA LYS A 332 3.78 2.16 -28.23
C LYS A 332 3.70 0.68 -28.62
N ILE A 333 4.75 -0.11 -28.32
CA ILE A 333 4.76 -1.56 -28.60
C ILE A 333 3.59 -2.26 -27.93
N LEU A 334 3.31 -1.91 -26.66
CA LEU A 334 2.20 -2.51 -25.93
C LEU A 334 0.84 -2.04 -26.47
N MET A 335 0.67 -0.76 -26.79
CA MET A 335 -0.56 -0.24 -27.41
C MET A 335 -0.87 -0.93 -28.75
N ASP A 336 0.14 -1.10 -29.60
CA ASP A 336 0.02 -1.78 -30.88
C ASP A 336 -0.40 -3.25 -30.69
N SER A 337 0.16 -3.94 -29.68
CA SER A 337 -0.24 -5.30 -29.35
C SER A 337 -1.68 -5.40 -28.84
N LEU A 338 -2.09 -4.48 -27.97
CA LEU A 338 -3.47 -4.42 -27.45
C LEU A 338 -4.49 -4.20 -28.58
N GLU A 339 -4.16 -3.35 -29.55
CA GLU A 339 -4.98 -3.11 -30.75
C GLU A 339 -5.02 -4.33 -31.67
N GLN A 340 -3.87 -4.89 -32.03
CA GLN A 340 -3.77 -6.04 -32.94
C GLN A 340 -4.55 -7.25 -32.44
N ASN A 341 -4.66 -7.40 -31.12
CA ASN A 341 -5.37 -8.49 -30.49
C ASN A 341 -6.80 -8.13 -30.05
N ASP A 342 -7.29 -6.92 -30.33
CA ASP A 342 -8.61 -6.45 -29.93
C ASP A 342 -8.91 -6.73 -28.44
N VAL A 343 -7.95 -6.40 -27.56
CA VAL A 343 -8.02 -6.76 -26.13
C VAL A 343 -9.25 -6.14 -25.46
N TYR A 344 -9.55 -4.88 -25.76
CA TYR A 344 -10.70 -4.14 -25.22
C TYR A 344 -11.95 -4.22 -26.10
N LYS A 345 -12.18 -5.36 -26.76
CA LYS A 345 -13.45 -5.71 -27.41
C LYS A 345 -13.89 -7.11 -26.95
N VAL A 346 -15.19 -7.31 -26.76
CA VAL A 346 -15.76 -8.62 -26.42
C VAL A 346 -15.91 -9.45 -27.69
N LEU A 347 -15.19 -10.57 -27.76
CA LEU A 347 -15.11 -11.44 -28.95
C LEU A 347 -15.43 -12.91 -28.66
N GLY A 348 -15.77 -13.28 -27.42
CA GLY A 348 -16.09 -14.67 -27.08
C GLY A 348 -14.86 -15.57 -26.84
N ARG A 349 -13.70 -15.00 -26.49
CA ARG A 349 -12.43 -15.73 -26.40
C ARG A 349 -12.31 -16.56 -25.13
N THR A 350 -11.75 -17.76 -25.26
CA THR A 350 -11.37 -18.62 -24.14
C THR A 350 -9.86 -18.82 -24.11
N LEU A 351 -9.29 -18.84 -22.90
CA LEU A 351 -7.90 -19.28 -22.71
C LEU A 351 -7.83 -20.81 -22.90
N GLY A 352 -6.62 -21.37 -23.04
CA GLY A 352 -6.43 -22.82 -23.20
C GLY A 352 -7.02 -23.64 -22.05
N ASP A 353 -7.34 -24.92 -22.31
CA ASP A 353 -8.09 -25.81 -21.40
C ASP A 353 -7.48 -25.95 -19.98
N ASP A 354 -6.20 -25.66 -19.81
CA ASP A 354 -5.46 -25.70 -18.55
C ASP A 354 -5.40 -24.34 -17.81
N LYS A 355 -6.04 -23.29 -18.34
CA LYS A 355 -5.83 -21.90 -17.90
C LYS A 355 -7.10 -21.26 -17.38
N SER A 356 -7.02 -20.79 -16.14
CA SER A 356 -8.05 -19.94 -15.56
C SER A 356 -7.80 -18.46 -15.92
N PRO A 357 -8.86 -17.64 -16.05
CA PRO A 357 -8.65 -16.20 -16.15
C PRO A 357 -8.17 -15.65 -14.81
N ALA A 358 -7.69 -14.41 -14.81
CA ALA A 358 -7.28 -13.71 -13.60
C ALA A 358 -8.43 -13.70 -12.58
N PRO A 359 -8.17 -14.05 -11.31
CA PRO A 359 -9.18 -13.99 -10.26
C PRO A 359 -9.60 -12.54 -9.99
N ASP A 360 -10.84 -12.33 -9.57
CA ASP A 360 -11.22 -11.02 -9.03
C ASP A 360 -10.79 -10.99 -7.56
N ALA A 361 -9.53 -10.60 -7.31
CA ALA A 361 -8.95 -10.63 -5.97
C ALA A 361 -9.76 -9.81 -4.94
N ILE A 362 -10.43 -8.74 -5.34
CA ILE A 362 -11.28 -7.95 -4.44
C ILE A 362 -12.57 -8.71 -4.11
N GLY A 363 -13.29 -9.20 -5.13
CA GLY A 363 -14.54 -9.95 -4.95
C GLY A 363 -14.35 -11.29 -4.22
N GLU A 364 -13.28 -12.02 -4.57
CA GLU A 364 -12.88 -13.26 -3.89
C GLU A 364 -12.45 -12.98 -2.45
N GLY A 365 -11.71 -11.89 -2.23
CA GLY A 365 -11.32 -11.46 -0.89
C GLY A 365 -12.50 -11.10 -0.01
N TYR A 366 -13.49 -10.37 -0.53
CA TYR A 366 -14.73 -10.07 0.17
C TYR A 366 -15.47 -11.35 0.57
N SER A 367 -15.63 -12.28 -0.38
CA SER A 367 -16.28 -13.56 -0.13
C SER A 367 -15.49 -14.35 0.93
N ALA A 368 -14.17 -14.43 0.81
CA ALA A 368 -13.31 -15.16 1.74
C ALA A 368 -13.25 -14.55 3.16
N LEU A 369 -13.46 -13.24 3.30
CA LEU A 369 -13.51 -12.57 4.61
C LEU A 369 -14.86 -12.75 5.31
N THR A 370 -15.95 -12.80 4.55
CA THR A 370 -17.32 -12.68 5.09
C THR A 370 -18.08 -14.00 5.14
N TRP A 371 -17.77 -14.93 4.23
CA TRP A 371 -18.56 -16.16 4.04
C TRP A 371 -18.37 -17.20 5.15
N GLY A 372 -19.49 -17.75 5.61
CA GLY A 372 -19.53 -18.85 6.59
C GLY A 372 -19.57 -18.42 8.06
N ALA A 373 -19.94 -19.35 8.93
CA ALA A 373 -20.06 -19.10 10.37
C ALA A 373 -18.71 -18.90 11.08
N LYS A 374 -17.62 -19.42 10.49
CA LYS A 374 -16.24 -19.30 10.97
C LYS A 374 -15.40 -18.35 10.12
N SER A 375 -16.03 -17.37 9.48
CA SER A 375 -15.33 -16.45 8.58
C SER A 375 -14.22 -15.66 9.31
N PRO A 376 -13.13 -15.29 8.63
CA PRO A 376 -12.03 -14.54 9.23
C PRO A 376 -12.49 -13.25 9.92
N LEU A 377 -13.48 -12.54 9.35
CA LEU A 377 -14.02 -11.33 9.95
C LEU A 377 -14.75 -11.61 11.27
N ARG A 378 -15.49 -12.74 11.36
CA ARG A 378 -16.12 -13.14 12.62
C ARG A 378 -15.09 -13.50 13.68
N GLN A 379 -14.01 -14.19 13.29
CA GLN A 379 -12.91 -14.50 14.20
C GLN A 379 -12.21 -13.23 14.69
N PHE A 380 -11.90 -12.30 13.79
CA PHE A 380 -11.36 -10.98 14.13
C PHE A 380 -12.25 -10.25 15.15
N ASN A 381 -13.57 -10.18 14.92
CA ASN A 381 -14.49 -9.53 15.84
C ASN A 381 -14.54 -10.19 17.22
N ARG A 382 -14.44 -11.52 17.29
CA ARG A 382 -14.34 -12.25 18.57
C ARG A 382 -13.06 -11.88 19.30
N LEU A 383 -11.92 -11.88 18.61
CA LEU A 383 -10.62 -11.51 19.20
C LEU A 383 -10.63 -10.08 19.75
N ILE A 384 -11.17 -9.13 19.00
CA ILE A 384 -11.31 -7.74 19.45
C ILE A 384 -12.19 -7.67 20.70
N SER A 385 -13.31 -8.41 20.73
CA SER A 385 -14.21 -8.45 21.89
C SER A 385 -13.54 -9.04 23.12
N THR A 386 -12.79 -10.14 22.96
CA THR A 386 -11.99 -10.75 24.03
C THR A 386 -10.94 -9.75 24.54
N LEU A 387 -10.18 -9.12 23.64
CA LEU A 387 -9.15 -8.14 24.00
C LEU A 387 -9.74 -6.95 24.77
N GLN A 388 -10.88 -6.42 24.32
CA GLN A 388 -11.60 -5.36 25.00
C GLN A 388 -11.98 -5.78 26.43
N ARG A 389 -12.53 -6.98 26.60
CA ARG A 389 -12.86 -7.53 27.92
C ARG A 389 -11.61 -7.63 28.80
N CYS A 390 -10.53 -8.22 28.30
CA CYS A 390 -9.27 -8.32 29.05
C CYS A 390 -8.72 -6.95 29.46
N CYS A 391 -8.85 -5.92 28.61
CA CYS A 391 -8.41 -4.56 28.92
C CYS A 391 -9.24 -3.84 30.01
N THR A 392 -10.42 -4.38 30.38
CA THR A 392 -11.24 -3.87 31.50
C THR A 392 -10.92 -4.52 32.83
N ILE A 393 -10.20 -5.65 32.82
CA ILE A 393 -9.78 -6.34 34.03
C ILE A 393 -8.69 -5.51 34.73
N PRO A 394 -8.80 -5.24 36.04
CA PRO A 394 -7.73 -4.59 36.80
C PRO A 394 -6.42 -5.39 36.69
N PRO A 395 -5.29 -4.75 36.36
CA PRO A 395 -4.04 -5.46 36.17
C PRO A 395 -3.56 -6.12 37.47
N LEU A 396 -3.00 -7.33 37.35
CA LEU A 396 -2.39 -8.06 38.46
C LEU A 396 -1.09 -7.39 38.94
N VAL A 397 -0.33 -6.81 38.00
CA VAL A 397 0.95 -6.15 38.27
C VAL A 397 0.99 -4.79 37.58
N GLY A 398 1.56 -3.78 38.25
CA GLY A 398 1.70 -2.43 37.72
C GLY A 398 0.50 -1.53 38.03
N THR A 399 0.57 -0.27 37.59
CA THR A 399 -0.49 0.71 37.86
C THR A 399 -1.65 0.55 36.89
N ALA A 400 -2.87 0.56 37.44
CA ALA A 400 -4.07 0.70 36.62
C ALA A 400 -4.11 2.11 36.01
N LEU A 401 -4.48 2.21 34.73
CA LEU A 401 -4.84 3.50 34.14
C LEU A 401 -6.10 4.03 34.84
N PRO A 402 -6.17 5.33 35.19
CA PRO A 402 -7.36 5.90 35.78
C PRO A 402 -8.53 5.71 34.80
N THR A 403 -9.53 4.93 35.22
CA THR A 403 -10.76 4.74 34.47
C THR A 403 -11.47 6.10 34.46
N GLN A 404 -11.67 6.72 33.29
CA GLN A 404 -12.63 7.82 33.23
C GLN A 404 -14.00 7.28 33.69
N PRO A 405 -14.73 8.00 34.54
CA PRO A 405 -16.09 7.61 34.87
C PRO A 405 -16.87 7.49 33.56
N GLN A 406 -17.55 6.36 33.35
CA GLN A 406 -18.53 6.26 32.27
C GLN A 406 -19.58 7.34 32.51
N GLU A 407 -19.46 8.48 31.82
CA GLU A 407 -20.62 9.33 31.61
C GLU A 407 -21.62 8.47 30.83
N THR A 408 -22.71 8.12 31.49
CA THR A 408 -23.86 7.49 30.85
C THR A 408 -24.28 8.38 29.70
N CYS A 409 -23.95 7.99 28.47
CA CYS A 409 -24.39 8.66 27.27
C CYS A 409 -25.92 8.47 27.17
N ARG A 410 -26.68 9.37 27.80
CA ARG A 410 -28.12 9.51 27.55
C ARG A 410 -28.25 10.12 26.16
N LEU A 411 -28.40 9.25 25.16
CA LEU A 411 -28.80 9.63 23.82
C LEU A 411 -30.06 10.49 23.90
N SER A 412 -29.92 11.77 23.54
CA SER A 412 -31.04 12.65 23.21
C SER A 412 -31.18 12.68 21.69
N PRO A 413 -32.36 12.47 21.11
CA PRO A 413 -32.52 12.42 19.66
C PRO A 413 -32.73 13.83 19.11
N SER A 414 -31.73 14.41 18.44
CA SER A 414 -31.96 15.36 17.34
C SER A 414 -30.64 15.73 16.65
N HIS A 415 -30.43 15.23 15.43
CA HIS A 415 -30.51 16.02 14.21
C HIS A 415 -30.09 15.14 13.03
N THR A 416 -31.08 14.88 12.19
CA THR A 416 -30.99 14.33 10.85
C THR A 416 -30.05 15.18 9.99
N VAL A 417 -29.06 14.54 9.37
CA VAL A 417 -28.66 14.89 8.00
C VAL A 417 -28.65 13.61 7.17
N ASP A 418 -29.28 13.75 6.03
CA ASP A 418 -29.83 12.74 5.15
C ASP A 418 -28.76 12.17 4.21
N LEU A 419 -28.69 10.84 4.12
CA LEU A 419 -28.15 10.13 2.96
C LEU A 419 -28.94 8.82 2.79
N LEU A 420 -30.22 8.98 2.41
CA LEU A 420 -31.00 8.00 1.65
C LEU A 420 -30.16 7.43 0.48
N THR A 421 -30.37 6.25 -0.11
CA THR A 421 -31.15 5.03 0.13
C THR A 421 -30.93 4.17 -1.12
N LEU A 422 -30.70 2.87 -0.95
CA LEU A 422 -30.96 1.74 -1.90
C LEU A 422 -30.55 0.50 -1.07
N CYS A 423 -31.35 -0.51 -0.73
CA CYS A 423 -32.59 -1.03 -1.27
C CYS A 423 -33.43 -1.73 -0.18
N ILE A 424 -34.71 -1.85 -0.50
CA ILE A 424 -35.84 -2.43 0.21
C ILE A 424 -35.69 -3.97 0.41
N ALA A 425 -36.09 -4.44 1.59
CA ALA A 425 -36.29 -5.86 1.96
C ALA A 425 -37.67 -6.40 1.52
N PRO A 426 -37.87 -7.73 1.51
CA PRO A 426 -38.85 -8.33 2.45
C PRO A 426 -38.34 -9.69 3.00
N GLY A 427 -38.70 -10.27 4.15
CA GLY A 427 -39.64 -9.98 5.24
C GLY A 427 -39.93 -11.29 6.01
N PHE A 428 -39.76 -11.25 7.35
CA PHE A 428 -40.34 -12.11 8.42
C PHE A 428 -39.96 -13.62 8.56
N PRO A 429 -40.14 -14.27 9.75
CA PRO A 429 -40.83 -13.82 10.97
C PRO A 429 -40.08 -13.92 12.32
N GLN A 430 -40.74 -13.34 13.33
CA GLN A 430 -40.44 -13.25 14.76
C GLN A 430 -40.50 -14.61 15.50
N SER A 431 -39.69 -14.74 16.55
CA SER A 431 -39.95 -15.56 17.75
C SER A 431 -38.95 -15.08 18.82
N GLU A 432 -39.35 -14.40 19.88
CA GLU A 432 -40.03 -14.84 21.11
C GLU A 432 -39.07 -14.57 22.27
N ASP A 433 -39.67 -13.94 23.28
CA ASP A 433 -39.14 -13.53 24.57
C ASP A 433 -38.72 -14.75 25.39
N ASP A 434 -37.56 -14.71 26.06
CA ASP A 434 -37.37 -15.48 27.29
C ASP A 434 -36.15 -14.99 28.10
N GLY A 435 -36.44 -14.60 29.34
CA GLY A 435 -35.69 -15.10 30.50
C GLY A 435 -34.40 -14.38 30.91
N LEU A 436 -34.56 -13.37 31.77
CA LEU A 436 -33.52 -12.94 32.71
C LEU A 436 -33.04 -14.13 33.57
N ALA A 437 -31.77 -14.53 33.43
CA ALA A 437 -31.07 -15.36 34.40
C ALA A 437 -29.66 -14.81 34.64
N HIS A 438 -29.41 -14.37 35.87
CA HIS A 438 -28.09 -14.12 36.41
C HIS A 438 -27.25 -15.40 36.33
N ASN A 439 -26.08 -15.34 35.69
CA ASN A 439 -25.03 -16.33 35.85
C ASN A 439 -23.69 -15.61 36.04
N ASP A 440 -23.02 -15.94 37.14
CA ASP A 440 -21.62 -15.65 37.46
C ASP A 440 -20.68 -16.16 36.34
N PRO A 441 -19.45 -15.62 36.22
CA PRO A 441 -18.59 -15.89 35.07
C PRO A 441 -18.04 -17.31 35.14
N ALA A 442 -18.60 -18.20 34.33
CA ALA A 442 -17.93 -19.44 33.98
C ALA A 442 -16.72 -19.09 33.11
N GLU A 443 -15.54 -19.55 33.51
CA GLU A 443 -14.38 -19.64 32.62
C GLU A 443 -14.79 -20.47 31.41
N ASP A 444 -14.78 -19.84 30.23
CA ASP A 444 -15.12 -20.48 28.97
C ASP A 444 -13.86 -21.17 28.43
N PRO A 445 -13.73 -22.51 28.53
CA PRO A 445 -12.54 -23.23 28.08
C PRO A 445 -12.32 -23.14 26.57
N ASP A 446 -13.29 -22.67 25.79
CA ASP A 446 -13.13 -22.42 24.35
C ASP A 446 -12.24 -21.19 24.05
N ASN A 447 -11.99 -20.29 25.01
CA ASN A 447 -11.26 -19.04 24.77
C ASN A 447 -9.73 -19.27 24.69
N ASP A 448 -9.18 -20.11 25.57
CA ASP A 448 -7.75 -20.49 25.54
C ASP A 448 -7.44 -21.35 24.31
N GLU A 449 -8.37 -22.22 23.91
CA GLU A 449 -8.28 -23.02 22.69
C GLU A 449 -8.42 -22.15 21.42
N LEU A 450 -9.14 -21.02 21.47
CA LEU A 450 -9.24 -20.06 20.36
C LEU A 450 -7.95 -19.25 20.18
N GLU A 451 -7.37 -18.72 21.27
CA GLU A 451 -6.10 -17.98 21.22
C GLU A 451 -4.95 -18.87 20.75
N LEU A 452 -4.89 -20.13 21.22
CA LEU A 452 -3.93 -21.13 20.76
C LEU A 452 -4.14 -21.49 19.28
N ARG A 453 -5.38 -21.70 18.83
CA ARG A 453 -5.68 -22.01 17.41
C ARG A 453 -5.37 -20.86 16.45
N LEU A 454 -5.49 -19.61 16.88
CA LEU A 454 -5.16 -18.44 16.07
C LEU A 454 -3.67 -18.15 16.06
N ASN A 455 -2.96 -18.42 17.17
CA ASN A 455 -1.51 -18.52 17.13
C ASN A 455 -1.08 -19.66 16.21
N GLU A 456 -1.76 -20.81 16.19
CA GLU A 456 -1.49 -21.91 15.26
C GLU A 456 -1.83 -21.57 13.80
N GLU A 457 -2.91 -20.83 13.48
CA GLU A 457 -3.20 -20.36 12.11
C GLU A 457 -2.23 -19.24 11.68
N MET A 458 -1.86 -18.33 12.57
CA MET A 458 -0.79 -17.35 12.34
C MET A 458 0.57 -18.03 12.19
N GLU A 459 0.86 -19.09 12.96
CA GLU A 459 2.07 -19.92 12.91
C GLU A 459 2.10 -20.84 11.69
N GLN A 460 0.99 -21.43 11.28
CA GLN A 460 0.91 -22.15 10.00
C GLN A 460 1.07 -21.19 8.82
N SER A 461 0.58 -19.96 8.92
CA SER A 461 0.92 -18.91 7.95
C SER A 461 2.36 -18.40 8.08
N LEU A 462 3.05 -18.61 9.22
CA LEU A 462 4.48 -18.29 9.39
C LEU A 462 5.38 -19.25 8.59
N TYR A 463 4.92 -20.47 8.29
CA TYR A 463 5.63 -21.45 7.46
C TYR A 463 5.28 -21.37 5.97
N ASP A 464 4.21 -20.65 5.59
CA ASP A 464 3.86 -20.42 4.19
C ASP A 464 4.73 -19.29 3.61
N THR A 465 5.96 -19.64 3.22
CA THR A 465 6.88 -18.75 2.51
C THR A 465 6.37 -18.50 1.10
N GLN A 466 5.36 -17.64 0.96
CA GLN A 466 5.07 -16.96 -0.30
C GLN A 466 6.36 -16.20 -0.72
N PRO A 467 6.86 -16.35 -1.95
CA PRO A 467 8.02 -15.60 -2.39
C PRO A 467 7.71 -14.10 -2.32
N VAL A 468 8.40 -13.38 -1.42
CA VAL A 468 8.30 -11.92 -1.27
C VAL A 468 9.38 -11.29 -2.15
N MET A 469 9.03 -10.19 -2.84
CA MET A 469 10.00 -9.42 -3.62
C MET A 469 11.14 -8.96 -2.72
N SER A 470 12.38 -9.11 -3.20
CA SER A 470 13.57 -8.71 -2.47
C SER A 470 13.91 -7.24 -2.71
N LEU A 471 14.53 -6.60 -1.71
CA LEU A 471 15.16 -5.29 -1.80
C LEU A 471 16.67 -5.50 -1.91
N GLN A 472 17.17 -5.64 -3.14
CA GLN A 472 18.55 -6.10 -3.39
C GLN A 472 19.50 -4.97 -3.76
N THR A 473 18.97 -3.83 -4.23
CA THR A 473 19.79 -2.72 -4.73
C THR A 473 19.52 -1.41 -3.97
N ALA A 474 20.45 -0.45 -4.09
CA ALA A 474 20.23 0.92 -3.65
C ALA A 474 19.00 1.54 -4.32
N ASP A 475 18.74 1.15 -5.58
CA ASP A 475 17.55 1.58 -6.30
C ASP A 475 16.31 1.09 -5.55
N ASP A 476 16.20 -0.16 -5.12
CA ASP A 476 14.95 -0.68 -4.51
C ASP A 476 14.42 0.09 -3.27
N ILE A 477 15.27 0.87 -2.61
CA ILE A 477 14.99 1.69 -1.42
C ILE A 477 15.20 3.19 -1.65
N ASP A 478 15.63 3.56 -2.86
CA ASP A 478 15.89 4.95 -3.18
C ASP A 478 14.58 5.74 -3.07
N LEU A 479 14.69 6.95 -2.54
CA LEU A 479 13.57 7.81 -2.24
C LEU A 479 13.08 8.39 -3.55
N GLU A 480 12.22 7.64 -4.25
CA GLU A 480 11.66 8.03 -5.54
C GLU A 480 10.92 9.35 -5.43
N MET A 481 11.60 10.41 -5.81
CA MET A 481 11.05 11.74 -5.93
C MET A 481 10.92 12.08 -7.40
N ASP A 482 9.79 12.65 -7.79
CA ASP A 482 9.60 13.09 -9.18
C ASP A 482 10.58 14.24 -9.49
N THR A 483 11.61 13.92 -10.26
CA THR A 483 12.53 14.89 -10.86
C THR A 483 11.90 15.67 -12.00
N ASP A 484 10.81 15.16 -12.59
CA ASP A 484 10.23 15.69 -13.84
C ASP A 484 9.51 17.04 -13.64
N LEU A 485 9.05 17.37 -12.43
CA LEU A 485 8.54 18.72 -12.12
C LEU A 485 9.66 19.75 -11.96
N GLN A 486 10.92 19.32 -11.86
CA GLN A 486 12.05 20.21 -11.68
C GLN A 486 12.43 20.93 -12.98
N GLU A 487 12.33 20.27 -14.14
CA GLU A 487 12.66 20.88 -15.43
C GLU A 487 11.63 21.91 -15.88
N HIS A 488 10.34 21.74 -15.55
CA HIS A 488 9.30 22.71 -15.92
C HIS A 488 9.25 23.95 -15.02
N VAL A 489 9.71 23.87 -13.77
CA VAL A 489 9.77 25.05 -12.89
C VAL A 489 11.08 25.82 -13.11
N GLU A 490 12.21 25.15 -13.32
CA GLU A 490 13.49 25.81 -13.63
C GLU A 490 13.48 26.45 -15.04
N ALA A 491 12.81 25.85 -16.04
CA ALA A 491 12.68 26.45 -17.37
C ALA A 491 11.75 27.67 -17.44
N LEU A 492 10.89 27.89 -16.43
CA LEU A 492 10.04 29.08 -16.34
C LEU A 492 10.72 30.23 -15.58
N ASP A 493 11.77 29.94 -14.80
CA ASP A 493 12.51 30.92 -14.00
C ASP A 493 13.76 31.47 -14.73
N GLU A 494 14.25 30.76 -15.77
CA GLU A 494 15.32 31.25 -16.66
C GLU A 494 14.82 32.16 -17.81
N GLY A 495 13.53 32.52 -17.82
CA GLY A 495 12.89 33.31 -18.87
C GLY A 495 12.89 34.83 -18.68
N ASP A 496 13.48 35.38 -17.61
CA ASP A 496 13.55 36.83 -17.36
C ASP A 496 14.95 37.26 -16.91
N GLY A 497 15.90 37.14 -17.84
CA GLY A 497 17.24 37.70 -17.72
C GLY A 497 17.54 38.55 -18.94
N THR A 498 17.19 39.83 -18.84
CA THR A 498 17.37 40.88 -19.85
C THR A 498 18.69 40.80 -20.62
N ASP A 499 18.56 40.78 -21.96
CA ASP A 499 19.56 41.24 -22.91
C ASP A 499 20.20 42.56 -22.42
N ASN A 500 21.52 42.56 -22.29
CA ASN A 500 22.30 43.77 -22.53
C ASN A 500 23.60 43.38 -23.24
N SER A 501 23.68 43.90 -24.46
CA SER A 501 24.75 43.78 -25.43
C SER A 501 25.99 44.60 -25.04
N ASP A 502 27.12 44.16 -25.59
CA ASP A 502 28.33 44.91 -25.94
C ASP A 502 29.27 45.39 -24.81
N ALA A 503 30.49 44.87 -24.80
CA ALA A 503 31.63 45.51 -25.48
C ALA A 503 32.99 44.96 -24.99
N ASP A 504 33.92 44.90 -25.92
CA ASP A 504 35.29 44.40 -25.83
C ASP A 504 36.22 45.09 -24.80
N ALA A 505 37.31 44.36 -24.53
CA ALA A 505 38.71 44.83 -24.41
C ALA A 505 39.33 45.09 -23.02
N ASP A 506 40.40 44.31 -22.82
CA ASP A 506 41.73 44.67 -22.33
C ASP A 506 42.06 44.97 -20.84
N GLU A 507 43.20 44.37 -20.50
CA GLU A 507 44.27 44.85 -19.64
C GLU A 507 44.07 45.04 -18.12
N SER A 508 44.82 44.18 -17.41
CA SER A 508 45.85 44.56 -16.42
C SER A 508 45.46 44.91 -14.98
N ASP A 509 46.26 44.30 -14.10
CA ASP A 509 46.85 44.85 -12.89
C ASP A 509 46.07 44.94 -11.55
N PHE A 510 46.70 44.24 -10.59
CA PHE A 510 47.03 44.65 -9.22
C PHE A 510 46.00 44.58 -8.09
N PHE A 511 46.36 43.72 -7.12
CA PHE A 511 46.20 43.81 -5.66
C PHE A 511 45.39 44.98 -5.07
N CYS A 512 44.37 44.64 -4.29
CA CYS A 512 44.35 44.87 -2.84
C CYS A 512 43.50 43.80 -2.15
#